data_AF-A0A2Z3H8G5-F1
#
_entry.id   AF-A0A2Z3H8G5-F1
#
_cell.length_a   1.000
_cell.length_b   1.000
_cell.length_c   1.000
_cell.angle_alpha   90.00
_cell.angle_beta   90.00
_cell.angle_gamma   90.00
#
_symmetry.space_group_name_H-M   'P 1'
#
loop_
_entity.id
_entity.type
_entity.pdbx_description
1 polymer ?
#
loop_
_entity_poly.entity_id
_entity_poly.type
_entity_poly.pdbx_seq_one_letter_code
_entity_poly.pdbx_strand_id
1 'polypeptide(L)'
;MSVTKGVKPHQQVQTLLDQVVARGLTVRGVVLDAGFDSGETLLLLQQRNLNYTVPIRKKGKGTNRRNECYTQPSGTITTMERVTEKTRQAVSTRVLVWERTGEGAARVYAFRGWGDATAVSEANRARLGRRRYRERFGIETSYRQKNQARGWTTRTDPEYRRLLEGVALLLRQVWVCLTLRIARAQRLAPSAWVAEFPLAEMLDWLTQRIRARYPRTRCITLPNKTLTTTATT
;
A
#
# COMPACT_ATOMS: atom_id res chain seq x y z
N MET A 1 -5.89 11.72 15.18
CA MET A 1 -5.64 10.27 15.36
C MET A 1 -4.18 10.04 15.75
N SER A 2 -3.94 9.72 17.01
CA SER A 2 -2.67 9.20 17.52
C SER A 2 -2.69 7.69 17.32
N VAL A 3 -1.69 7.12 16.66
CA VAL A 3 -1.51 5.67 16.64
C VAL A 3 -0.89 5.32 17.98
N THR A 4 -1.70 4.84 18.92
CA THR A 4 -1.24 4.44 20.25
C THR A 4 -0.17 3.36 20.10
N LYS A 5 1.00 3.53 20.75
CA LYS A 5 2.03 2.49 20.76
C LYS A 5 1.44 1.19 21.32
N GLY A 6 1.67 0.07 20.63
CA GLY A 6 1.24 -1.26 21.09
C GLY A 6 -0.03 -1.84 20.45
N VAL A 7 -0.67 -1.14 19.50
CA VAL A 7 -1.82 -1.69 18.76
C VAL A 7 -1.38 -2.86 17.88
N LYS A 8 -2.02 -4.03 18.06
CA LYS A 8 -1.72 -5.22 17.26
C LYS A 8 -2.19 -5.06 15.81
N PRO A 9 -1.56 -5.74 14.84
CA PRO A 9 -1.91 -5.60 13.41
C PRO A 9 -3.41 -5.81 13.11
N HIS A 10 -4.06 -6.80 13.71
CA HIS A 10 -5.51 -7.05 13.52
C HIS A 10 -6.39 -5.92 14.06
N GLN A 11 -5.98 -5.22 15.13
CA GLN A 11 -6.72 -4.08 15.67
C GLN A 11 -6.61 -2.86 14.75
N GLN A 12 -5.47 -2.68 14.08
CA GLN A 12 -5.32 -1.66 13.04
C GLN A 12 -6.24 -1.95 11.86
N VAL A 13 -6.25 -3.21 11.39
CA VAL A 13 -7.15 -3.65 10.31
C VAL A 13 -8.62 -3.44 10.69
N GLN A 14 -9.03 -3.85 11.89
CA GLN A 14 -10.37 -3.61 12.44
C GLN A 14 -10.74 -2.12 12.38
N THR A 15 -9.89 -1.26 12.94
CA THR A 15 -10.14 0.20 13.00
C THR A 15 -10.31 0.79 11.61
N LEU A 16 -9.45 0.40 10.66
CA LEU A 16 -9.53 0.89 9.29
C LEU A 16 -10.79 0.41 8.57
N LEU A 17 -11.17 -0.86 8.75
CA LEU A 17 -12.39 -1.39 8.16
C LEU A 17 -13.64 -0.71 8.74
N ASP A 18 -13.68 -0.47 10.05
CA ASP A 18 -14.78 0.24 10.71
C ASP A 18 -14.91 1.67 10.18
N GLN A 19 -13.79 2.36 9.98
CA GLN A 19 -13.76 3.69 9.38
C GLN A 19 -14.27 3.72 7.94
N VAL A 20 -14.06 2.66 7.17
CA VAL A 20 -14.57 2.57 5.79
C VAL A 20 -16.07 2.32 5.81
N VAL A 21 -16.54 1.38 6.65
CA VAL A 21 -17.97 1.07 6.81
C VAL A 21 -18.74 2.27 7.34
N ALA A 22 -18.21 3.00 8.32
CA ALA A 22 -18.82 4.22 8.86
C ALA A 22 -19.01 5.33 7.81
N ARG A 23 -18.28 5.26 6.69
CA ARG A 23 -18.43 6.17 5.54
C ARG A 23 -19.38 5.64 4.47
N GLY A 24 -20.13 4.56 4.75
CA GLY A 24 -21.06 3.92 3.81
C GLY A 24 -20.39 3.15 2.68
N LEU A 25 -19.09 2.87 2.78
CA LEU A 25 -18.35 2.17 1.74
C LEU A 25 -18.33 0.66 2.02
N THR A 26 -18.56 -0.13 0.97
CA THR A 26 -18.50 -1.60 1.04
C THR A 26 -17.12 -2.10 0.65
N VAL A 27 -16.51 -2.93 1.50
CA VAL A 27 -15.23 -3.58 1.22
C VAL A 27 -15.50 -5.00 0.77
N ARG A 28 -15.21 -5.32 -0.50
CA ARG A 28 -15.37 -6.69 -1.03
C ARG A 28 -14.22 -7.62 -0.65
N GLY A 29 -13.05 -7.04 -0.38
CA GLY A 29 -11.90 -7.82 0.03
C GLY A 29 -10.66 -6.97 0.26
N VAL A 30 -9.66 -7.59 0.87
CA VAL A 30 -8.41 -6.95 1.28
C VAL A 30 -7.20 -7.77 0.85
N VAL A 31 -6.11 -7.07 0.58
CA VAL A 31 -4.81 -7.66 0.31
C VAL A 31 -3.86 -7.09 1.35
N LEU A 32 -3.29 -7.95 2.20
CA LEU A 32 -2.44 -7.51 3.30
C LEU A 32 -1.01 -8.01 3.12
N ASP A 33 -0.06 -7.26 3.65
CA ASP A 33 1.34 -7.69 3.67
C ASP A 33 1.59 -8.78 4.72
N ALA A 34 2.75 -9.42 4.62
CA ALA A 34 3.14 -10.55 5.47
C ALA A 34 3.17 -10.20 6.98
N GLY A 35 3.28 -8.91 7.33
CA GLY A 35 3.18 -8.42 8.71
C GLY A 35 1.81 -8.67 9.38
N PHE A 36 0.77 -8.92 8.58
CA PHE A 36 -0.60 -9.12 9.04
C PHE A 36 -1.02 -10.60 9.06
N ASP A 37 -0.08 -11.53 8.97
CA ASP A 37 -0.31 -12.97 8.87
C ASP A 37 -0.79 -13.66 10.18
N SER A 38 -1.16 -12.89 11.20
CA SER A 38 -1.63 -13.42 12.49
C SER A 38 -2.95 -14.19 12.36
N GLY A 39 -3.19 -15.12 13.30
CA GLY A 39 -4.44 -15.89 13.31
C GLY A 39 -5.64 -15.00 13.59
N GLU A 40 -5.45 -14.01 14.45
CA GLU A 40 -6.42 -12.98 14.81
C GLU A 40 -6.81 -12.14 13.60
N THR A 41 -5.86 -11.79 12.72
CA THR A 41 -6.18 -11.08 11.47
C THR A 41 -7.05 -11.95 10.58
N LEU A 42 -6.65 -13.21 10.35
CA LEU A 42 -7.40 -14.10 9.45
C LEU A 42 -8.82 -14.35 9.98
N LEU A 43 -8.96 -14.59 11.29
CA LEU A 43 -10.24 -14.74 11.95
C LEU A 43 -11.12 -13.50 11.79
N LEU A 44 -10.57 -12.31 12.01
CA LEU A 44 -11.27 -11.04 11.80
C LEU A 44 -11.81 -10.93 10.37
N LEU A 45 -10.98 -11.22 9.37
CA LEU A 45 -11.39 -11.15 7.96
C LEU A 45 -12.48 -12.18 7.63
N GLN A 46 -12.41 -13.37 8.24
CA GLN A 46 -13.42 -14.42 8.09
C GLN A 46 -14.76 -14.03 8.70
N GLN A 47 -14.75 -13.49 9.92
CA GLN A 47 -15.94 -13.01 10.64
C GLN A 47 -16.64 -11.88 9.90
N ARG A 48 -15.89 -11.02 9.20
CA ARG A 48 -16.45 -9.97 8.34
C ARG A 48 -16.82 -10.44 6.93
N ASN A 49 -16.68 -11.72 6.64
CA ASN A 49 -16.94 -12.32 5.33
C ASN A 49 -16.21 -11.60 4.18
N LEU A 50 -14.96 -11.18 4.43
CA LEU A 50 -14.14 -10.50 3.42
C LEU A 50 -13.37 -11.51 2.58
N ASN A 51 -13.27 -11.23 1.27
CA ASN A 51 -12.27 -11.89 0.45
C ASN A 51 -10.89 -11.41 0.90
N TYR A 52 -9.90 -12.30 0.97
CA TYR A 52 -8.56 -11.88 1.37
C TYR A 52 -7.44 -12.64 0.69
N THR A 53 -6.29 -11.98 0.58
CA THR A 53 -5.00 -12.65 0.37
C THR A 53 -3.96 -12.09 1.33
N VAL A 54 -3.28 -12.96 2.05
CA VAL A 54 -2.23 -12.60 3.02
C VAL A 54 -1.04 -13.56 2.86
N PRO A 55 0.18 -13.08 2.57
CA PRO A 55 1.36 -13.91 2.61
C PRO A 55 1.59 -14.39 4.03
N ILE A 56 1.85 -15.68 4.16
CA ILE A 56 2.29 -16.26 5.42
C ILE A 56 3.81 -16.10 5.50
N ARG A 57 4.35 -15.87 6.70
CA ARG A 57 5.79 -15.92 6.97
C ARG A 57 6.15 -17.25 7.65
N LYS A 58 7.36 -17.74 7.35
CA LYS A 58 7.99 -18.80 8.15
C LYS A 58 8.07 -18.35 9.60
N LYS A 59 7.84 -19.27 10.54
CA LYS A 59 7.95 -19.02 11.98
C LYS A 59 9.12 -19.82 12.53
N GLY A 60 10.18 -19.14 12.92
CA GLY A 60 11.42 -19.78 13.40
C GLY A 60 12.07 -20.70 12.35
N LYS A 61 13.09 -21.46 12.78
CA LYS A 61 13.81 -22.43 11.95
C LYS A 61 13.29 -23.88 12.06
N GLY A 62 12.45 -24.18 13.05
CA GLY A 62 11.98 -25.54 13.33
C GLY A 62 10.81 -26.00 12.45
N THR A 63 10.49 -27.28 12.53
CA THR A 63 9.32 -27.88 11.89
C THR A 63 8.05 -27.42 12.59
N ASN A 64 7.11 -26.87 11.82
CA ASN A 64 5.77 -26.53 12.28
C ASN A 64 4.84 -26.43 11.07
N ARG A 65 3.52 -26.50 11.30
CA ARG A 65 2.49 -26.45 10.24
C ARG A 65 2.66 -25.32 9.23
N ARG A 66 3.14 -24.14 9.66
CA ARG A 66 3.42 -23.04 8.71
C ARG A 66 4.62 -23.37 7.84
N ASN A 67 5.71 -23.80 8.45
CA ASN A 67 6.96 -24.10 7.76
C ASN A 67 6.83 -25.32 6.84
N GLU A 68 5.99 -26.30 7.20
CA GLU A 68 5.62 -27.46 6.36
C GLU A 68 5.00 -27.03 5.03
N CYS A 69 4.22 -25.95 4.99
CA CYS A 69 3.68 -25.43 3.73
C CYS A 69 4.80 -24.99 2.75
N TYR A 70 5.98 -24.62 3.24
CA TYR A 70 7.10 -24.20 2.37
C TYR A 70 7.93 -25.36 1.84
N THR A 71 7.72 -26.58 2.33
CA THR A 71 8.40 -27.79 1.82
C THR A 71 7.59 -28.48 0.73
N GLN A 72 6.36 -28.03 0.51
CA GLN A 72 5.48 -28.58 -0.52
C GLN A 72 5.86 -28.08 -1.92
N PRO A 73 5.57 -28.84 -2.98
CA PRO A 73 5.78 -28.40 -4.35
C PRO A 73 5.02 -27.11 -4.69
N SER A 74 5.61 -26.28 -5.56
CA SER A 74 4.93 -25.09 -6.10
C SER A 74 3.61 -25.49 -6.79
N GLY A 75 2.56 -24.70 -6.56
CA GLY A 75 1.20 -24.99 -7.05
C GLY A 75 0.33 -25.78 -6.06
N THR A 76 0.90 -26.31 -4.98
CA THR A 76 0.15 -27.04 -3.95
C THR A 76 -0.87 -26.11 -3.27
N ILE A 77 -2.11 -26.60 -3.12
CA ILE A 77 -3.18 -25.93 -2.41
C ILE A 77 -3.59 -26.80 -1.24
N THR A 78 -3.33 -26.31 -0.02
CA THR A 78 -3.62 -27.04 1.21
C THR A 78 -4.38 -26.17 2.20
N THR A 79 -4.87 -26.78 3.27
CA THR A 79 -5.56 -26.10 4.35
C THR A 79 -4.58 -25.91 5.50
N MET A 80 -4.41 -24.66 5.92
CA MET A 80 -3.64 -24.32 7.11
C MET A 80 -4.58 -24.07 8.27
N GLU A 81 -4.50 -24.94 9.26
CA GLU A 81 -5.24 -24.81 10.51
C GLU A 81 -4.34 -24.27 11.61
N ARG A 82 -4.91 -23.38 12.41
CA ARG A 82 -4.24 -22.78 13.56
C ARG A 82 -5.25 -22.40 14.63
N VAL A 83 -4.71 -22.05 15.79
CA VAL A 83 -5.48 -21.47 16.89
C VAL A 83 -4.95 -20.07 17.15
N THR A 84 -5.84 -19.11 17.36
CA THR A 84 -5.46 -17.75 17.78
C THR A 84 -4.76 -17.80 19.15
N GLU A 85 -3.79 -16.93 19.38
CA GLU A 85 -2.99 -16.95 20.61
C GLU A 85 -3.83 -16.52 21.82
N LYS A 86 -4.66 -15.49 21.66
CA LYS A 86 -5.45 -14.93 22.77
C LYS A 86 -6.83 -15.56 22.96
N THR A 87 -7.63 -15.61 21.92
CA THR A 87 -9.04 -16.04 22.03
C THR A 87 -9.23 -17.55 21.91
N ARG A 88 -8.14 -18.29 21.67
CA ARG A 88 -8.13 -19.76 21.51
C ARG A 88 -9.14 -20.30 20.49
N GLN A 89 -9.54 -19.47 19.51
CA GLN A 89 -10.45 -19.85 18.44
C GLN A 89 -9.68 -20.55 17.31
N ALA A 90 -10.29 -21.60 16.76
CA ALA A 90 -9.78 -22.28 15.58
C ALA A 90 -9.94 -21.40 14.34
N VAL A 91 -8.88 -21.35 13.52
CA VAL A 91 -8.83 -20.60 12.27
C VAL A 91 -8.30 -21.54 11.21
N SER A 92 -9.11 -21.76 10.17
CA SER A 92 -8.74 -22.58 9.02
C SER A 92 -8.78 -21.71 7.77
N THR A 93 -7.73 -21.78 6.94
CA THR A 93 -7.67 -21.04 5.67
C THR A 93 -7.00 -21.88 4.60
N ARG A 94 -7.45 -21.73 3.35
CA ARG A 94 -6.73 -22.26 2.21
C ARG A 94 -5.43 -21.48 2.01
N VAL A 95 -4.37 -22.20 1.65
CA VAL A 95 -3.05 -21.65 1.34
C VAL A 95 -2.57 -22.17 -0.01
N LEU A 96 -1.98 -21.27 -0.80
CA LEU A 96 -1.29 -21.59 -2.05
C LEU A 96 0.21 -21.51 -1.80
N VAL A 97 0.91 -22.59 -2.10
CA VAL A 97 2.37 -22.62 -2.17
C VAL A 97 2.77 -22.22 -3.58
N TRP A 98 3.62 -21.21 -3.71
CA TRP A 98 4.02 -20.68 -5.00
C TRP A 98 5.48 -20.28 -4.97
N GLU A 99 6.24 -20.88 -5.87
CA GLU A 99 7.60 -20.47 -6.18
C GLU A 99 7.62 -19.71 -7.50
N ARG A 100 8.31 -18.57 -7.54
CA ARG A 100 8.56 -17.86 -8.78
C ARG A 100 9.76 -18.50 -9.47
N THR A 101 9.64 -18.78 -10.76
CA THR A 101 10.75 -19.26 -11.59
C THR A 101 11.99 -18.40 -11.37
N GLY A 102 13.10 -19.04 -10.98
CA GLY A 102 14.39 -18.39 -10.73
C GLY A 102 14.58 -17.76 -9.34
N GLU A 103 13.58 -17.74 -8.44
CA GLU A 103 13.78 -17.24 -7.07
C GLU A 103 14.30 -18.31 -6.09
N GLY A 104 14.17 -19.61 -6.40
CA GLY A 104 14.66 -20.71 -5.55
C GLY A 104 13.99 -20.79 -4.16
N ALA A 105 12.91 -20.03 -3.95
CA ALA A 105 12.27 -19.84 -2.66
C ALA A 105 10.74 -19.81 -2.80
N ALA A 106 10.09 -20.81 -2.20
CA ALA A 106 8.64 -20.86 -2.11
C ALA A 106 8.08 -19.73 -1.24
N ARG A 107 6.93 -19.21 -1.65
CA ARG A 107 6.09 -18.28 -0.89
C ARG A 107 4.74 -18.94 -0.62
N VAL A 108 4.17 -18.68 0.54
CA VAL A 108 2.88 -19.24 0.94
C VAL A 108 1.88 -18.10 1.07
N TYR A 109 0.72 -18.23 0.41
CA TYR A 109 -0.33 -17.22 0.40
C TYR A 109 -1.61 -17.81 0.98
N ALA A 110 -2.08 -17.32 2.13
CA ALA A 110 -3.42 -17.60 2.60
C ALA A 110 -4.43 -16.81 1.77
N PHE A 111 -5.52 -17.44 1.34
CA PHE A 111 -6.56 -16.80 0.55
C PHE A 111 -7.96 -17.33 0.86
N ARG A 112 -8.99 -16.51 0.62
CA ARG A 112 -10.41 -16.86 0.74
C ARG A 112 -11.27 -15.92 -0.11
N GLY A 113 -12.44 -16.39 -0.57
CA GLY A 113 -13.49 -15.53 -1.11
C GLY A 113 -13.34 -15.13 -2.58
N TRP A 114 -12.13 -15.16 -3.12
CA TRP A 114 -11.88 -14.75 -4.51
C TRP A 114 -12.49 -15.73 -5.51
N GLY A 115 -13.50 -15.22 -6.23
CA GLY A 115 -14.25 -16.00 -7.22
C GLY A 115 -15.40 -16.80 -6.62
N ASP A 116 -15.80 -16.59 -5.36
CA ASP A 116 -16.91 -17.34 -4.72
C ASP A 116 -18.25 -17.13 -5.41
N ALA A 117 -18.45 -15.97 -6.03
CA ALA A 117 -19.63 -15.69 -6.86
C ALA A 117 -19.64 -16.44 -8.21
N THR A 118 -18.57 -17.15 -8.57
CA THR A 118 -18.46 -17.91 -9.81
C THR A 118 -18.10 -19.37 -9.52
N ALA A 119 -18.62 -20.32 -10.31
CA ALA A 119 -18.32 -21.75 -10.18
C ALA A 119 -16.92 -22.09 -10.72
N VAL A 120 -15.88 -21.42 -10.20
CA VAL A 120 -14.48 -21.63 -10.59
C VAL A 120 -13.82 -22.71 -9.74
N SER A 121 -12.90 -23.44 -10.36
CA SER A 121 -12.07 -24.45 -9.69
C SER A 121 -11.21 -23.82 -8.60
N GLU A 122 -10.83 -24.63 -7.62
CA GLU A 122 -10.00 -24.18 -6.51
C GLU A 122 -8.63 -23.65 -6.96
N ALA A 123 -8.03 -24.29 -7.96
CA ALA A 123 -6.80 -23.80 -8.59
C ALA A 123 -6.96 -22.38 -9.15
N ASN A 124 -8.11 -22.08 -9.75
CA ASN A 124 -8.40 -20.74 -10.25
C ASN A 124 -8.62 -19.74 -9.10
N ARG A 125 -9.28 -20.13 -8.00
CA ARG A 125 -9.40 -19.28 -6.79
C ARG A 125 -8.04 -18.92 -6.21
N ALA A 126 -7.14 -19.89 -6.09
CA ALA A 126 -5.77 -19.70 -5.62
C ALA A 126 -4.99 -18.74 -6.55
N ARG A 127 -5.08 -18.94 -7.86
CA ARG A 127 -4.47 -18.07 -8.88
C ARG A 127 -5.02 -16.64 -8.79
N LEU A 128 -6.34 -16.47 -8.62
CA LEU A 128 -6.98 -15.18 -8.43
C LEU A 128 -6.48 -14.49 -7.16
N GLY A 129 -6.43 -15.20 -6.04
CA GLY A 129 -5.90 -14.68 -4.77
C GLY A 129 -4.47 -14.16 -4.91
N ARG A 130 -3.58 -14.93 -5.56
CA ARG A 130 -2.21 -14.50 -5.87
C ARG A 130 -2.18 -13.30 -6.83
N ARG A 131 -3.03 -13.27 -7.86
CA ARG A 131 -3.12 -12.14 -8.80
C ARG A 131 -3.54 -10.86 -8.06
N ARG A 132 -4.53 -10.93 -7.18
CA ARG A 132 -4.92 -9.83 -6.29
C ARG A 132 -3.76 -9.40 -5.40
N TYR A 133 -2.97 -10.33 -4.87
CA TYR A 133 -1.79 -9.97 -4.10
C TYR A 133 -0.75 -9.17 -4.89
N ARG A 134 -0.61 -9.41 -6.20
CA ARG A 134 0.26 -8.58 -7.06
C ARG A 134 -0.22 -7.14 -7.20
N GLU A 135 -1.50 -6.85 -6.92
CA GLU A 135 -2.05 -5.49 -6.96
C GLU A 135 -1.68 -4.67 -5.70
N ARG A 136 -1.02 -5.27 -4.68
CA ARG A 136 -0.62 -4.59 -3.44
C ARG A 136 0.27 -3.36 -3.64
N PHE A 137 0.95 -3.29 -4.78
CA PHE A 137 1.80 -2.15 -5.12
C PHE A 137 1.01 -0.84 -5.24
N GLY A 138 -0.32 -0.85 -5.24
CA GLY A 138 -1.13 0.37 -5.16
C GLY A 138 -0.72 1.28 -4.00
N ILE A 139 -0.49 0.74 -2.80
CA ILE A 139 -0.08 1.54 -1.64
C ILE A 139 1.33 2.11 -1.83
N GLU A 140 2.29 1.26 -2.20
CA GLU A 140 3.69 1.67 -2.42
C GLU A 140 3.80 2.71 -3.54
N THR A 141 3.16 2.48 -4.68
CA THR A 141 3.09 3.43 -5.80
C THR A 141 2.43 4.73 -5.35
N SER A 142 1.37 4.66 -4.54
CA SER A 142 0.72 5.86 -4.03
C SER A 142 1.61 6.68 -3.11
N TYR A 143 2.44 6.01 -2.31
CA TYR A 143 3.43 6.63 -1.42
C TYR A 143 4.55 7.30 -2.23
N ARG A 144 5.09 6.61 -3.25
CA ARG A 144 6.12 7.17 -4.14
C ARG A 144 5.63 8.41 -4.87
N GLN A 145 4.40 8.36 -5.41
CA GLN A 145 3.77 9.50 -6.06
C GLN A 145 3.52 10.65 -5.07
N LYS A 146 2.97 10.39 -3.88
CA LYS A 146 2.82 11.41 -2.81
C LYS A 146 4.15 12.09 -2.50
N ASN A 147 5.26 11.35 -2.49
CA ASN A 147 6.58 11.91 -2.19
C ASN A 147 7.05 12.95 -3.21
N GLN A 148 6.51 12.98 -4.44
CA GLN A 148 6.75 14.06 -5.41
C GLN A 148 6.22 15.41 -4.91
N ALA A 149 5.14 15.40 -4.11
CA ALA A 149 4.53 16.58 -3.51
C ALA A 149 5.00 16.84 -2.07
N ARG A 150 6.07 16.16 -1.60
CA ARG A 150 6.51 16.25 -0.21
C ARG A 150 7.10 17.63 0.09
N GLY A 151 6.49 18.34 1.04
CA GLY A 151 7.08 19.54 1.62
C GLY A 151 8.24 19.17 2.55
N TRP A 152 9.47 19.41 2.11
CA TRP A 152 10.65 19.23 2.95
C TRP A 152 10.75 20.36 3.98
N THR A 153 11.04 20.00 5.23
CA THR A 153 11.24 20.98 6.31
C THR A 153 12.28 20.49 7.31
N THR A 154 13.07 21.41 7.84
CA THR A 154 14.00 21.16 8.97
C THR A 154 13.32 21.35 10.33
N ARG A 155 12.10 21.92 10.38
CA ARG A 155 11.36 22.14 11.63
C ARG A 155 11.07 20.80 12.31
N THR A 156 11.27 20.73 13.63
CA THR A 156 11.08 19.52 14.45
C THR A 156 9.64 19.27 14.87
N ASP A 157 8.77 20.27 14.71
CA ASP A 157 7.35 20.23 15.03
C ASP A 157 6.59 19.08 14.31
N PRO A 158 6.08 18.08 15.06
CA PRO A 158 5.36 16.95 14.48
C PRO A 158 4.04 17.33 13.80
N GLU A 159 3.33 18.34 14.32
CA GLU A 159 2.05 18.77 13.77
C GLU A 159 2.26 19.44 12.42
N TYR A 160 3.28 20.29 12.33
CA TYR A 160 3.66 20.92 11.07
C TYR A 160 4.10 19.89 10.02
N ARG A 161 4.93 18.91 10.39
CA ARG A 161 5.30 17.81 9.47
C ARG A 161 4.08 17.02 9.00
N ARG A 162 3.14 16.74 9.91
CA ARG A 162 1.89 16.03 9.57
C ARG A 162 1.01 16.85 8.62
N LEU A 163 0.95 18.17 8.80
CA LEU A 163 0.25 19.06 7.88
C LEU A 163 0.83 18.96 6.46
N LEU A 164 2.16 19.02 6.32
CA LEU A 164 2.83 18.89 5.02
C LEU A 164 2.58 17.53 4.35
N GLU A 165 2.57 16.44 5.14
CA GLU A 165 2.19 15.12 4.64
C GLU A 165 0.72 15.06 4.18
N GLY A 166 -0.18 15.71 4.93
CA GLY A 166 -1.58 15.85 4.57
C GLY A 166 -1.79 16.63 3.27
N VAL A 167 -1.05 17.74 3.09
CA VAL A 167 -1.08 18.54 1.85
C VAL A 167 -0.57 17.71 0.66
N ALA A 168 0.53 16.96 0.83
CA ALA A 168 1.04 16.09 -0.23
C ALA A 168 0.02 15.01 -0.65
N LEU A 169 -0.68 14.41 0.32
CA LEU A 169 -1.76 13.46 0.05
C LEU A 169 -2.94 14.13 -0.67
N LEU A 170 -3.33 15.33 -0.26
CA LEU A 170 -4.40 16.10 -0.88
C LEU A 170 -4.08 16.44 -2.34
N LEU A 171 -2.88 16.96 -2.61
CA LEU A 171 -2.42 17.29 -3.96
C LEU A 171 -2.44 16.06 -4.87
N ARG A 172 -1.91 14.93 -4.39
CA ARG A 172 -2.01 13.65 -5.09
C ARG A 172 -3.47 13.27 -5.37
N GLN A 173 -4.37 13.43 -4.40
CA GLN A 173 -5.78 13.06 -4.57
C GLN A 173 -6.51 13.97 -5.57
N VAL A 174 -6.21 15.27 -5.57
CA VAL A 174 -6.70 16.24 -6.57
C VAL A 174 -6.25 15.83 -7.97
N TRP A 175 -4.96 15.51 -8.14
CA TRP A 175 -4.42 15.04 -9.41
C TRP A 175 -5.13 13.77 -9.92
N VAL A 176 -5.38 12.78 -9.06
CA VAL A 176 -6.15 11.57 -9.42
C VAL A 176 -7.57 11.94 -9.87
N CYS A 177 -8.25 12.85 -9.17
CA CYS A 177 -9.59 13.29 -9.56
C CYS A 177 -9.59 14.01 -10.92
N LEU A 178 -8.57 14.82 -11.20
CA LEU A 178 -8.43 15.53 -12.48
C LEU A 178 -8.18 14.55 -13.63
N THR A 179 -7.22 13.63 -13.49
CA THR A 179 -6.92 12.63 -14.54
C THR A 179 -8.13 11.76 -14.83
N LEU A 180 -8.89 11.35 -13.80
CA LEU A 180 -10.14 10.61 -13.99
C LEU A 180 -11.22 11.42 -14.71
N ARG A 181 -11.36 12.71 -14.42
CA ARG A 181 -12.33 13.59 -15.09
C ARG A 181 -11.97 13.80 -16.55
N ILE A 182 -10.69 14.02 -16.85
CA ILE A 182 -10.19 14.18 -18.22
C ILE A 182 -10.40 12.87 -19.00
N ALA A 183 -10.00 11.72 -18.44
CA ALA A 183 -10.22 10.42 -19.05
C ALA A 183 -11.69 10.17 -19.40
N ARG A 184 -12.61 10.49 -18.49
CA ARG A 184 -14.05 10.38 -18.73
C ARG A 184 -14.54 11.31 -19.83
N ALA A 185 -14.14 12.58 -19.81
CA ALA A 185 -14.54 13.56 -20.83
C ALA A 185 -14.12 13.12 -22.23
N GLN A 186 -12.99 12.42 -22.34
CA GLN A 186 -12.44 11.92 -23.59
C GLN A 186 -12.77 10.46 -23.89
N ARG A 187 -13.59 9.80 -23.06
CA ARG A 187 -13.97 8.38 -23.18
C ARG A 187 -12.77 7.42 -23.23
N LEU A 188 -11.67 7.77 -22.56
CA LEU A 188 -10.48 6.93 -22.43
C LEU A 188 -10.47 6.14 -21.13
N ALA A 189 -9.61 5.13 -21.07
CA ALA A 189 -9.35 4.40 -19.84
C ALA A 189 -8.76 5.34 -18.76
N PRO A 190 -9.12 5.16 -17.47
CA PRO A 190 -8.60 5.95 -16.35
C PRO A 190 -7.07 6.11 -16.29
N SER A 191 -6.35 5.08 -16.75
CA SER A 191 -4.89 5.04 -16.73
C SER A 191 -4.22 5.69 -17.95
N ALA A 192 -4.98 5.97 -19.03
CA ALA A 192 -4.41 6.52 -20.26
C ALA A 192 -3.74 7.89 -20.02
N TRP A 193 -4.41 8.75 -19.25
CA TRP A 193 -3.96 10.11 -18.96
C TRP A 193 -2.82 10.23 -17.94
N VAL A 194 -2.49 9.14 -17.23
CA VAL A 194 -1.49 9.20 -16.15
C VAL A 194 -0.10 9.52 -16.68
N ALA A 195 0.21 9.09 -17.91
CA ALA A 195 1.49 9.38 -18.56
C ALA A 195 1.51 10.78 -19.20
N GLU A 196 0.36 11.23 -19.74
CA GLU A 196 0.24 12.51 -20.45
C GLU A 196 0.10 13.71 -19.52
N PHE A 197 -0.45 13.52 -18.32
CA PHE A 197 -0.54 14.55 -17.29
C PHE A 197 0.06 14.03 -15.98
N PRO A 198 1.40 14.00 -15.85
CA PRO A 198 2.06 13.54 -14.63
C PRO A 198 1.77 14.45 -13.43
N LEU A 199 1.82 13.88 -12.22
CA LEU A 199 1.66 14.65 -10.99
C LEU A 199 2.68 15.80 -10.88
N ALA A 200 3.93 15.57 -11.30
CA ALA A 200 4.98 16.58 -11.28
C ALA A 200 4.60 17.84 -12.07
N GLU A 201 3.98 17.68 -13.24
CA GLU A 201 3.56 18.81 -14.08
C GLU A 201 2.48 19.65 -13.41
N MET A 202 1.48 19.00 -12.79
CA MET A 202 0.47 19.71 -11.99
C MET A 202 1.12 20.50 -10.84
N LEU A 203 2.11 19.92 -10.16
CA LEU A 203 2.83 20.59 -9.06
C LEU A 203 3.64 21.79 -9.56
N ASP A 204 4.27 21.70 -10.73
CA ASP A 204 5.00 22.80 -11.33
C ASP A 204 4.07 23.96 -11.71
N TRP A 205 2.91 23.66 -12.30
CA TRP A 205 1.90 24.67 -12.63
C TRP A 205 1.38 25.38 -11.37
N LEU A 206 1.08 24.63 -10.31
CA LEU A 206 0.68 25.20 -9.02
C LEU A 206 1.79 26.08 -8.44
N THR A 207 3.04 25.63 -8.52
CA THR A 207 4.20 26.39 -8.03
C THR A 207 4.36 27.70 -8.79
N GLN A 208 4.23 27.69 -10.11
CA GLN A 208 4.28 28.90 -10.93
C GLN A 208 3.16 29.88 -10.56
N ARG A 209 1.91 29.38 -10.42
CA ARG A 209 0.76 30.21 -10.02
C ARG A 209 0.92 30.82 -8.62
N ILE A 210 1.42 30.04 -7.65
CA ILE A 210 1.69 30.53 -6.30
C ILE A 210 2.76 31.61 -6.32
N ARG A 211 3.87 31.41 -7.05
CA ARG A 211 4.94 32.42 -7.18
C ARG A 211 4.47 33.71 -7.83
N ALA A 212 3.59 33.62 -8.83
CA ALA A 212 3.02 34.79 -9.48
C ALA A 212 2.10 35.60 -8.55
N ARG A 213 1.35 34.92 -7.67
CA ARG A 213 0.43 35.59 -6.73
C ARG A 213 1.09 36.06 -5.44
N TYR A 214 2.12 35.36 -4.99
CA TYR A 214 2.85 35.65 -3.76
C TYR A 214 4.33 35.85 -4.12
N PRO A 215 4.74 37.08 -4.49
CA PRO A 215 6.14 37.36 -4.81
C PRO A 215 7.04 37.10 -3.61
N ARG A 216 8.30 36.76 -3.87
CA ARG A 216 9.27 36.43 -2.83
C ARG A 216 9.48 37.63 -1.92
N THR A 217 9.18 37.47 -0.63
CA THR A 217 9.41 38.50 0.40
C THR A 217 10.82 38.48 0.99
N ARG A 218 11.61 37.44 0.72
CA ARG A 218 13.00 37.31 1.18
C ARG A 218 13.89 36.87 0.03
N CYS A 219 14.96 37.63 -0.19
CA CYS A 219 16.03 37.30 -1.13
C CYS A 219 17.36 37.25 -0.35
N ILE A 220 18.16 36.20 -0.55
CA ILE A 220 19.53 36.16 -0.07
C ILE A 220 20.40 36.53 -1.27
N THR A 221 20.97 37.74 -1.25
CA THR A 221 21.94 38.15 -2.25
C THR A 221 23.30 37.59 -1.84
N LEU A 222 23.84 36.66 -2.63
CA LEU A 222 25.23 36.23 -2.45
C LEU A 222 26.14 37.29 -3.10
N PRO A 223 27.12 37.86 -2.39
CA PRO A 223 28.09 38.74 -3.01
C PRO A 223 28.94 37.94 -3.99
N ASN A 224 28.97 38.36 -5.26
CA ASN A 224 29.94 37.86 -6.24
C ASN A 224 31.35 38.22 -5.73
N LYS A 225 32.08 37.26 -5.17
CA LYS A 225 33.54 37.38 -5.06
C LYS A 225 34.10 37.13 -6.45
N THR A 226 34.36 38.20 -7.19
CA THR A 226 35.30 38.20 -8.30
C THR A 226 36.62 37.67 -7.78
N LEU A 227 37.02 36.47 -8.21
CA LEU A 227 38.36 35.95 -8.01
C LEU A 227 39.29 36.77 -8.91
N THR A 228 39.81 37.88 -8.41
CA THR A 228 40.95 38.57 -9.03
C THR A 228 42.18 37.70 -8.83
N THR A 229 42.44 36.81 -9.80
CA THR A 229 43.73 36.15 -9.93
C THR A 229 44.75 37.24 -10.24
N THR A 230 45.46 37.70 -9.21
CA THR A 230 46.65 38.53 -9.38
C THR A 230 47.75 37.59 -9.89
N ALA A 231 47.98 37.62 -11.20
CA ALA A 231 49.19 37.07 -11.78
C ALA A 231 50.33 38.03 -11.39
N THR A 232 51.16 37.60 -10.44
CA THR A 232 52.45 38.26 -10.17
C THR A 232 53.47 37.71 -11.15
N THR A 233 54.05 38.64 -11.91
CA THR A 233 55.14 38.51 -12.86
C THR A 233 56.42 37.97 -12.25
#